data_AF-A0A1Z9SA11-F1
#
_entry.id   AF-A0A1Z9SA11-F1
#
_cell.length_a   1.000
_cell.length_b   1.000
_cell.length_c   1.000
_cell.angle_alpha   90.00
_cell.angle_beta   90.00
_cell.angle_gamma   90.00
#
_symmetry.space_group_name_H-M   'P 1'
#
loop_
_entity.id
_entity.type
_entity.pdbx_description
1 polymer ?
#
loop_
_entity_poly.entity_id
_entity_poly.type
_entity_poly.pdbx_seq_one_letter_code
_entity_poly.pdbx_strand_id
1 'polypeptide(L)' 'VNNIEKDVTFFLDVSILEYEECNFHPLDNTKTIQVKTNDCINFLRSICEVKLINFKTNEITIA' A
#
# COMPACT_ATOMS: atom_id res chain seq x y z
N VAL A 1 6.45 -10.53 -4.29
CA VAL A 1 5.01 -10.59 -3.93
C VAL A 1 4.31 -11.43 -4.97
N ASN A 2 3.49 -12.37 -4.54
CA ASN A 2 3.03 -13.49 -5.37
C ASN A 2 1.74 -13.16 -6.14
N ASN A 3 1.68 -12.01 -6.82
CA ASN A 3 0.51 -11.54 -7.57
C ASN A 3 0.73 -11.66 -9.09
N ILE A 4 1.13 -12.84 -9.56
CA ILE A 4 1.46 -13.07 -10.99
C ILE A 4 0.21 -12.90 -11.86
N GLU A 5 -0.94 -13.32 -11.35
CA GLU A 5 -2.24 -13.30 -12.04
C GLU A 5 -2.89 -11.91 -12.04
N LYS A 6 -2.35 -10.96 -11.26
CA LYS A 6 -2.87 -9.58 -11.09
C LYS A 6 -4.35 -9.54 -10.68
N ASP A 7 -4.79 -10.49 -9.87
CA ASP A 7 -6.16 -10.66 -9.41
C ASP A 7 -6.46 -9.95 -8.08
N VAL A 8 -5.44 -9.36 -7.45
CA VAL A 8 -5.58 -8.53 -6.24
C VAL A 8 -5.66 -7.04 -6.58
N THR A 9 -6.69 -6.36 -6.06
CA THR A 9 -6.73 -4.89 -5.92
C THR A 9 -6.37 -4.51 -4.49
N PHE A 10 -5.38 -3.64 -4.32
CA PHE A 10 -4.90 -3.20 -3.02
C PHE A 10 -5.58 -1.90 -2.59
N PHE A 11 -6.10 -1.86 -1.36
CA PHE A 11 -6.68 -0.66 -0.76
C PHE A 11 -5.79 -0.19 0.40
N LEU A 12 -5.33 1.06 0.34
CA LEU A 12 -4.61 1.73 1.43
C LEU A 12 -5.52 2.78 2.06
N ASP A 13 -5.44 2.93 3.39
CA ASP A 13 -6.02 4.11 4.04
C ASP A 13 -5.33 5.37 3.50
N VAL A 14 -6.12 6.36 3.07
CA VAL A 14 -5.61 7.66 2.62
C VAL A 14 -4.71 8.34 3.67
N SER A 15 -4.92 8.06 4.96
CA SER A 15 -4.10 8.60 6.04
C SER A 15 -2.63 8.18 5.95
N ILE A 16 -2.29 7.11 5.22
CA ILE A 16 -0.91 6.69 5.02
C ILE A 16 -0.06 7.79 4.36
N LEU A 17 -0.68 8.66 3.55
CA LEU A 17 -0.02 9.77 2.87
C LEU A 17 0.42 10.89 3.81
N GLU A 18 -0.09 10.91 5.05
CA GLU A 18 0.32 11.87 6.08
C GLU A 18 1.71 11.55 6.66
N TYR A 19 2.23 10.34 6.39
CA TYR A 19 3.50 9.86 6.91
C TYR A 19 4.56 9.77 5.80
N GLU A 20 5.77 10.28 6.07
CA GLU A 20 6.89 10.17 5.14
C GLU A 20 7.34 8.71 4.93
N GLU A 21 7.27 7.92 6.00
CA GLU A 21 7.70 6.53 6.04
C GLU A 21 6.59 5.62 6.59
N CYS A 22 6.55 4.39 6.09
CA CYS A 22 5.60 3.36 6.51
C CYS A 22 6.34 2.05 6.81
N ASN A 23 5.73 1.20 7.63
CA ASN A 23 6.33 -0.03 8.13
C ASN A 23 5.48 -1.24 7.75
N PHE A 24 6.13 -2.28 7.24
CA PHE A 24 5.47 -3.55 6.90
C PHE A 24 6.34 -4.74 7.34
N HIS A 25 5.73 -5.92 7.40
CA HIS A 25 6.47 -7.18 7.53
C HIS A 25 7.00 -7.61 6.16
N PRO A 26 8.31 -7.93 6.02
CA PRO A 26 8.91 -8.32 4.75
C PRO A 26 8.66 -9.83 4.46
N LEU A 27 7.38 -10.22 4.41
CA LEU A 27 6.93 -11.62 4.24
C LEU A 27 7.27 -12.55 5.44
N ASP A 28 7.82 -11.99 6.51
CA ASP A 28 8.20 -12.66 7.76
C ASP A 28 7.80 -11.73 8.92
N ASN A 29 6.91 -12.20 9.80
CA ASN A 29 6.35 -11.40 10.90
C ASN A 29 7.32 -11.17 12.06
N THR A 30 8.50 -11.79 12.04
CA THR A 30 9.57 -11.57 13.03
C THR A 30 10.43 -10.35 12.71
N LYS A 31 10.18 -9.71 11.56
CA LYS A 31 10.96 -8.56 11.06
C LYS A 31 10.04 -7.41 10.66
N THR A 32 10.59 -6.21 10.67
CA THR A 32 9.94 -4.99 10.17
C THR A 32 10.86 -4.32 9.18
N ILE A 33 10.32 -3.89 8.04
CA ILE A 33 11.00 -3.01 7.09
C ILE A 33 10.32 -1.65 7.08
N GLN A 34 11.14 -0.61 7.08
CA GLN A 34 10.71 0.77 6.89
C GLN A 34 11.05 1.21 5.46
N VAL A 35 10.11 1.88 4.81
CA VAL A 35 10.28 2.44 3.47
C VAL A 35 9.60 3.80 3.38
N LYS A 36 10.02 4.65 2.45
CA LYS A 36 9.27 5.86 2.13
C LYS A 36 7.88 5.49 1.62
N THR A 37 6.86 6.18 2.07
CA THR A 37 5.46 5.92 1.69
C THR A 37 5.28 5.97 0.17
N ASN A 38 5.89 6.95 -0.50
CA ASN A 38 5.84 7.05 -1.96
C ASN A 38 6.52 5.87 -2.66
N ASP A 39 7.65 5.39 -2.15
CA ASP A 39 8.35 4.24 -2.73
C ASP A 39 7.51 2.95 -2.54
N CYS A 40 6.83 2.81 -1.40
CA CYS A 40 5.89 1.72 -1.16
C CYS A 40 4.72 1.73 -2.16
N ILE A 41 4.08 2.89 -2.34
CA ILE A 41 2.96 3.03 -3.28
C ILE A 41 3.42 2.73 -4.70
N ASN A 42 4.58 3.24 -5.12
CA ASN A 42 5.16 2.97 -6.44
C ASN A 42 5.46 1.47 -6.63
N PHE A 43 6.01 0.81 -5.60
CA PHE A 43 6.22 -0.63 -5.62
C PHE A 43 4.90 -1.39 -5.78
N LEU A 44 3.87 -1.06 -5.00
CA LEU A 44 2.55 -1.69 -5.10
C LEU A 44 1.89 -1.47 -6.47
N ARG A 45 1.98 -0.26 -7.04
CA ARG A 45 1.47 0.05 -8.39
C ARG A 45 2.16 -0.73 -9.50
N SER A 46 3.41 -1.14 -9.29
CA SER A 46 4.13 -1.99 -10.25
C SER A 46 3.60 -3.43 -10.31
N ILE A 47 2.88 -3.88 -9.27
CA ILE A 47 2.42 -5.27 -9.13
C ILE A 47 0.89 -5.43 -9.13
N CYS A 48 0.12 -4.40 -8.78
CA CYS A 48 -1.33 -4.45 -8.66
C CYS A 48 -2.00 -3.08 -8.82
N GLU A 49 -3.31 -3.06 -8.99
CA GLU A 49 -4.09 -1.82 -8.88
C GLU A 49 -4.09 -1.35 -7.41
N VAL A 50 -3.81 -0.07 -7.18
CA VAL A 50 -3.79 0.53 -5.85
C VAL A 50 -4.85 1.62 -5.76
N LYS A 51 -5.72 1.50 -4.77
CA LYS A 51 -6.77 2.46 -4.43
C LYS A 51 -6.52 3.02 -3.04
N LEU A 52 -6.81 4.30 -2.87
CA LEU A 52 -6.84 4.94 -1.56
C LEU A 52 -8.30 4.99 -1.10
N ILE A 53 -8.55 4.59 0.14
CA ILE A 53 -9.86 4.70 0.79
C ILE A 53 -9.76 5.69 1.94
N ASN A 54 -10.67 6.65 1.97
CA ASN A 54 -10.85 7.51 3.13
C ASN A 54 -11.91 6.89 4.05
N PHE A 55 -11.49 6.28 5.16
CA PHE A 55 -12.43 5.63 6.10
C PHE A 55 -13.38 6.60 6.81
N LYS A 56 -13.14 7.91 6.76
CA LYS A 56 -14.05 8.93 7.34
C LYS A 56 -15.17 9.30 6.37
N THR A 57 -14.88 9.38 5.07
CA THR A 57 -15.86 9.80 4.03
C THR A 57 -16.41 8.64 3.21
N ASN A 58 -15.80 7.45 3.30
CA ASN A 58 -16.03 6.28 2.44
C ASN A 58 -15.75 6.55 0.95
N GLU A 59 -14.99 7.58 0.63
CA GLU A 59 -14.56 7.89 -0.74
C GLU A 59 -13.36 7.04 -1.13
N ILE A 60 -13.32 6.64 -2.40
CA ILE A 60 -12.24 5.85 -2.99
C ILE A 60 -11.62 6.65 -4.15
N THR A 61 -10.30 6.77 -4.15
CA THR A 61 -9.52 7.38 -5.25
C THR A 61 -8.46 6.40 -5.75
N ILE A 62 -7.98 6.63 -6.97
CA ILE A 62 -6.86 5.87 -7.53
C ILE A 62 -5.56 6.50 -7.02
N ALA A 63 -4.67 5.69 -6.45
CA ALA A 63 -3.35 6.13 -6.00
C ALA A 63 -2.43 6.45 -7.19
#